data_AF-G0N347-F1
#
_entry.id   AF-G0N347-F1
#
_cell.length_a   1.000
_cell.length_b   1.000
_cell.length_c   1.000
_cell.angle_alpha   90.00
_cell.angle_beta   90.00
_cell.angle_gamma   90.00
#
_symmetry.space_group_name_H-M   'P 1'
#
loop_
_entity.id
_entity.type
_entity.pdbx_description
1 polymer ?
#
loop_
_entity_poly.entity_id
_entity_poly.type
_entity_poly.pdbx_seq_one_letter_code
_entity_poly.pdbx_strand_id
1 'polypeptide(L)'
;MESAACNSTSLVFLLVKLTMEINQVISKIFYFSAYVFIFPAFVAVFQSMREKEKKTAVYPIINHFYQATCFTYPCFLLYEIIIRFLTNKMEQIDKQLVGSISDWGRFLLSLIVTVHLTILSLLAIQRFLLYFYQRFEKYVTLTKRNTNFLLAFLYLIVFLESIIVKAYFDFIGPYTIDIDVGEKIEVHIVNRYEKYILFKYLSIYAVFIASSILYVPILLSIRKHSRLQSVVKNRPHQYILYQTLLGVIFKYFSLKKFH
;
A
#
# COMPACT_ATOMS: atom_id res chain seq x y z
N MET A 1 -36.73 5.91 34.19
CA MET A 1 -35.30 6.08 33.81
C MET A 1 -34.87 5.19 32.65
N GLU A 2 -35.58 4.12 32.29
CA GLU A 2 -35.25 3.24 31.14
C GLU A 2 -35.42 3.89 29.75
N SER A 3 -36.34 4.84 29.59
CA SER A 3 -36.62 5.49 28.30
C SER A 3 -35.44 6.34 27.75
N ALA A 4 -34.60 6.91 28.62
CA ALA A 4 -33.46 7.73 28.20
C ALA A 4 -32.27 6.89 27.72
N ALA A 5 -32.08 5.70 28.30
CA ALA A 5 -31.00 4.79 27.93
C ALA A 5 -31.22 4.19 26.52
N CYS A 6 -32.46 3.84 26.18
CA CYS A 6 -32.82 3.25 24.87
C CYS A 6 -32.65 4.24 23.69
N ASN A 7 -32.92 5.54 23.90
CA ASN A 7 -32.66 6.56 22.87
C ASN A 7 -31.16 6.82 22.66
N SER A 8 -30.35 6.73 23.71
CA SER A 8 -28.90 6.97 23.63
C SER A 8 -28.17 5.88 22.83
N THR A 9 -28.53 4.61 23.02
CA THR A 9 -27.95 3.48 22.28
C THR A 9 -28.35 3.47 20.81
N SER A 10 -29.61 3.83 20.48
CA SER A 10 -30.08 3.97 19.10
C SER A 10 -29.35 5.09 18.34
N LEU A 11 -29.12 6.24 18.98
CA LEU A 11 -28.39 7.36 18.39
C LEU A 11 -26.91 7.02 18.14
N VAL A 12 -26.25 6.35 19.10
CA VAL A 12 -24.86 5.90 18.94
C VAL A 12 -24.73 4.94 17.77
N PHE A 13 -25.64 3.97 17.65
CA PHE A 13 -25.66 3.03 16.52
C PHE A 13 -25.83 3.75 15.17
N LEU A 14 -26.74 4.73 15.10
CA LEU A 14 -26.99 5.50 13.89
C LEU A 14 -25.78 6.37 13.49
N LEU A 15 -25.10 6.97 14.46
CA LEU A 15 -23.86 7.72 14.25
C LEU A 15 -22.71 6.82 13.77
N VAL A 16 -22.55 5.62 14.35
CA VAL A 16 -21.54 4.65 13.91
C VAL A 16 -21.81 4.19 12.47
N LYS A 17 -23.07 3.89 12.14
CA LYS A 17 -23.43 3.51 10.76
C LYS A 17 -23.16 4.65 9.77
N LEU A 18 -23.54 5.87 10.12
CA LEU A 18 -23.32 7.05 9.28
C LEU A 18 -21.82 7.31 9.04
N THR A 19 -21.01 7.22 10.10
CA THR A 19 -19.55 7.40 9.98
C THR A 19 -18.90 6.33 9.10
N MET A 20 -19.36 5.07 9.18
CA MET A 20 -18.88 4.01 8.28
C MET A 20 -19.22 4.28 6.81
N GLU A 21 -20.47 4.67 6.51
CA GLU A 21 -20.90 5.00 5.14
C GLU A 21 -20.11 6.19 4.56
N ILE A 22 -19.96 7.26 5.36
CA ILE A 22 -19.15 8.43 4.98
C ILE A 22 -17.70 8.02 4.68
N ASN A 23 -17.09 7.18 5.52
CA ASN A 23 -15.74 6.69 5.31
C ASN A 23 -15.61 5.86 4.02
N GLN A 24 -16.59 5.03 3.70
CA GLN A 24 -16.60 4.27 2.45
C GLN A 24 -16.67 5.19 1.23
N VAL A 25 -17.55 6.21 1.26
CA VAL A 25 -17.68 7.18 0.16
C VAL A 25 -16.39 7.98 -0.03
N ILE A 26 -15.81 8.48 1.05
CA ILE A 26 -14.53 9.21 1.01
C ILE A 26 -13.42 8.33 0.42
N SER A 27 -13.33 7.07 0.87
CA SER A 27 -12.33 6.12 0.37
C SER A 27 -12.48 5.88 -1.14
N LYS A 28 -13.71 5.70 -1.64
CA LYS A 28 -13.99 5.56 -3.07
C LYS A 28 -13.58 6.79 -3.88
N ILE A 29 -13.93 8.00 -3.41
CA ILE A 29 -13.54 9.27 -4.05
C ILE A 29 -12.01 9.38 -4.12
N PHE A 30 -11.34 9.03 -3.03
CA PHE A 30 -9.89 9.07 -2.93
C PHE A 30 -9.23 8.13 -3.95
N TYR A 31 -9.64 6.86 -4.02
CA TYR A 31 -9.12 5.92 -5.01
C TYR A 31 -9.35 6.39 -6.45
N PHE A 32 -10.54 6.94 -6.72
CA PHE A 32 -10.86 7.50 -8.03
C PHE A 32 -9.93 8.68 -8.37
N SER A 33 -9.72 9.60 -7.42
CA SER A 33 -8.81 10.74 -7.61
C SER A 33 -7.36 10.30 -7.83
N ALA A 34 -6.89 9.28 -7.10
CA ALA A 34 -5.57 8.72 -7.29
C ALA A 34 -5.42 8.12 -8.70
N TYR A 35 -6.46 7.45 -9.18
CA TYR A 35 -6.45 6.90 -10.54
C TYR A 35 -6.44 7.98 -11.62
N VAL A 36 -7.27 9.03 -11.48
CA VAL A 36 -7.41 10.07 -12.52
C VAL A 36 -6.22 11.04 -12.53
N PHE A 37 -5.66 11.37 -11.36
CA PHE A 37 -4.64 12.40 -11.25
C PHE A 37 -3.25 11.82 -10.97
N ILE A 38 -3.12 10.94 -9.97
CA ILE A 38 -1.81 10.47 -9.52
C ILE A 38 -1.18 9.52 -10.54
N PHE A 39 -1.96 8.58 -11.10
CA PHE A 39 -1.44 7.62 -12.06
C PHE A 39 -0.94 8.28 -13.36
N PRO A 40 -1.71 9.16 -14.05
CA PRO A 40 -1.19 9.86 -15.23
C PRO A 40 0.00 10.76 -14.92
N ALA A 41 0.01 11.45 -13.77
CA ALA A 41 1.16 12.24 -13.34
C ALA A 41 2.40 11.36 -13.14
N PHE A 42 2.25 10.21 -12.47
CA PHE A 42 3.34 9.23 -12.30
C PHE A 42 3.90 8.77 -13.64
N VAL A 43 3.03 8.41 -14.59
CA VAL A 43 3.42 7.96 -15.93
C VAL A 43 4.14 9.07 -16.70
N ALA A 44 3.56 10.28 -16.72
CA ALA A 44 4.10 11.42 -17.44
C ALA A 44 5.53 11.75 -16.98
N VAL A 45 5.77 11.76 -15.67
CA VAL A 45 7.10 12.10 -15.19
C VAL A 45 8.09 10.95 -15.41
N PHE A 46 7.69 9.69 -15.20
CA PHE A 46 8.58 8.57 -15.52
C PHE A 46 9.04 8.62 -16.99
N GLN A 47 8.13 8.92 -17.92
CA GLN A 47 8.47 9.09 -19.33
C GLN A 47 9.43 10.26 -19.56
N SER A 48 9.17 11.42 -18.94
CA SER A 48 10.03 12.60 -19.09
C SER A 48 11.46 12.40 -18.57
N MET A 49 11.64 11.51 -17.58
CA MET A 49 12.93 11.27 -16.93
C MET A 49 13.63 10.02 -17.45
N ARG A 50 12.94 9.17 -18.23
CA ARG A 50 13.41 7.85 -18.68
C ARG A 50 14.82 7.87 -19.25
N GLU A 51 15.13 8.78 -20.18
CA GLU A 51 16.44 8.84 -20.82
C GLU A 51 17.57 9.24 -19.86
N LYS A 52 17.26 10.04 -18.83
CA LYS A 52 18.21 10.40 -17.77
C LYS A 52 18.40 9.25 -16.78
N GLU A 53 17.31 8.55 -16.45
CA GLU A 53 17.34 7.44 -15.49
C GLU A 53 18.01 6.19 -16.05
N LYS A 54 17.89 5.89 -17.36
CA LYS A 54 18.54 4.75 -18.03
C LYS A 54 20.04 4.62 -17.74
N LYS A 55 20.72 5.75 -17.50
CA LYS A 55 22.16 5.81 -17.20
C LYS A 55 22.48 5.49 -15.74
N THR A 56 21.47 5.35 -14.88
CA THR A 56 21.65 5.05 -13.46
C THR A 56 21.59 3.55 -13.22
N ALA A 57 22.38 3.07 -12.25
CA ALA A 57 22.35 1.68 -11.81
C ALA A 57 20.97 1.24 -11.27
N VAL A 58 20.09 2.18 -10.95
CA VAL A 58 18.78 1.92 -10.35
C VAL A 58 17.65 1.82 -11.38
N TYR A 59 17.92 2.15 -12.64
CA TYR A 59 16.93 2.08 -13.72
C TYR A 59 16.20 0.74 -13.81
N PRO A 60 16.85 -0.44 -13.69
CA PRO A 60 16.12 -1.71 -13.79
C PRO A 60 14.99 -1.83 -12.77
N ILE A 61 15.20 -1.29 -11.57
CA ILE A 61 14.23 -1.35 -10.47
C ILE A 61 13.12 -0.34 -10.69
N ILE A 62 13.44 0.90 -11.06
CA ILE A 62 12.41 1.93 -11.34
C ILE A 62 11.57 1.51 -12.56
N ASN A 63 12.21 0.94 -13.59
CA ASN A 63 11.51 0.40 -14.75
C ASN A 63 10.60 -0.78 -14.39
N HIS A 64 11.06 -1.70 -13.53
CA HIS A 64 10.22 -2.80 -13.00
C HIS A 64 9.01 -2.25 -12.25
N PHE A 65 9.21 -1.25 -11.39
CA PHE A 65 8.11 -0.62 -10.67
C PHE A 65 7.13 0.10 -11.58
N TYR A 66 7.62 0.86 -12.56
CA TYR A 66 6.77 1.50 -13.56
C TYR A 66 5.94 0.47 -14.32
N GLN A 67 6.56 -0.62 -14.78
CA GLN A 67 5.85 -1.71 -15.46
C GLN A 67 4.79 -2.36 -14.55
N ALA A 68 5.15 -2.66 -13.31
CA ALA A 68 4.23 -3.22 -12.32
C ALA A 68 3.05 -2.28 -12.06
N THR A 69 3.30 -0.99 -11.82
CA THR A 69 2.25 0.01 -11.57
C THR A 69 1.32 0.17 -12.78
N CYS A 70 1.88 0.28 -13.99
CA CYS A 70 1.12 0.36 -15.24
C CYS A 70 0.29 -0.90 -15.53
N PHE A 71 0.72 -2.07 -15.05
CA PHE A 71 -0.05 -3.30 -15.14
C PHE A 71 -1.13 -3.37 -14.05
N THR A 72 -0.76 -3.15 -12.79
CA THR A 72 -1.65 -3.35 -11.64
C THR A 72 -2.81 -2.35 -11.61
N TYR A 73 -2.61 -1.09 -11.98
CA TYR A 73 -3.67 -0.07 -11.88
C TYR A 73 -4.86 -0.34 -12.82
N PRO A 74 -4.67 -0.55 -14.14
CA PRO A 74 -5.76 -0.92 -15.04
C PRO A 74 -6.38 -2.27 -14.69
N CYS A 75 -5.56 -3.27 -14.32
CA CYS A 75 -6.07 -4.58 -13.89
C CYS A 75 -6.98 -4.46 -12.67
N PHE A 76 -6.63 -3.62 -11.70
CA PHE A 76 -7.44 -3.35 -10.52
C PHE A 76 -8.80 -2.72 -10.88
N LEU A 77 -8.81 -1.72 -11.76
CA LEU A 77 -10.06 -1.10 -12.20
C LEU A 77 -10.96 -2.07 -12.97
N LEU A 78 -10.40 -2.82 -13.92
CA LEU A 78 -11.16 -3.79 -14.70
C LEU A 78 -11.75 -4.86 -13.78
N TYR A 79 -10.96 -5.34 -12.82
CA TYR A 79 -11.40 -6.29 -11.81
C TYR A 79 -12.60 -5.77 -11.01
N GLU A 80 -12.53 -4.54 -10.49
CA GLU A 80 -13.62 -3.91 -9.73
C GLU A 80 -14.89 -3.74 -10.57
N ILE A 81 -14.76 -3.33 -11.83
CA ILE A 81 -15.90 -3.17 -12.75
C ILE A 81 -16.57 -4.53 -13.02
N ILE A 82 -15.77 -5.57 -13.31
CA ILE A 82 -16.26 -6.92 -13.59
C ILE A 82 -16.99 -7.50 -12.38
N ILE A 83 -16.41 -7.41 -11.18
CA ILE A 83 -17.04 -7.94 -9.96
C ILE A 83 -18.37 -7.23 -9.68
N ARG A 84 -18.44 -5.89 -9.83
CA ARG A 84 -19.71 -5.15 -9.65
C ARG A 84 -20.76 -5.55 -10.68
N PHE A 85 -20.35 -5.70 -11.94
CA PHE A 85 -21.25 -6.13 -13.00
C PHE A 85 -21.82 -7.53 -12.73
N LEU A 86 -20.95 -8.47 -12.35
CA LEU A 86 -21.37 -9.84 -11.99
C LEU A 86 -22.30 -9.83 -10.77
N THR A 87 -21.95 -9.09 -9.70
CA THR A 87 -22.76 -9.05 -8.47
C THR A 87 -24.18 -8.51 -8.71
N ASN A 88 -24.34 -7.55 -9.62
CA ASN A 88 -25.64 -6.96 -9.95
C ASN A 88 -26.55 -7.89 -10.78
N LYS A 89 -26.00 -8.88 -11.49
CA LYS A 89 -26.75 -9.76 -12.40
C LYS A 89 -27.11 -11.14 -11.83
N MET A 90 -26.49 -11.53 -10.71
CA MET A 90 -26.53 -12.89 -10.21
C MET A 90 -27.58 -13.09 -9.09
N GLU A 91 -28.13 -14.31 -8.98
CA GLU A 91 -29.02 -14.72 -7.89
C GLU A 91 -28.25 -14.98 -6.58
N GLN A 92 -28.96 -15.23 -5.47
CA GLN A 92 -28.38 -15.20 -4.12
C GLN A 92 -27.28 -16.25 -3.88
N ILE A 93 -27.40 -17.46 -4.45
CA ILE A 93 -26.38 -18.52 -4.35
C ILE A 93 -25.13 -18.14 -5.16
N ASP A 94 -25.32 -17.59 -6.36
CA ASP A 94 -24.25 -17.11 -7.21
C ASP A 94 -23.49 -15.91 -6.62
N LYS A 95 -24.17 -15.08 -5.82
CA LYS A 95 -23.53 -13.96 -5.09
C LYS A 95 -22.49 -14.43 -4.07
N GLN A 96 -22.66 -15.59 -3.44
CA GLN A 96 -21.67 -16.11 -2.49
C GLN A 96 -20.39 -16.57 -3.19
N LEU A 97 -20.52 -17.21 -4.35
CA LEU A 97 -19.39 -17.60 -5.20
C LEU A 97 -18.66 -16.35 -5.73
N VAL A 98 -19.39 -15.36 -6.25
CA VAL A 98 -18.83 -14.07 -6.69
C VAL A 98 -18.14 -13.34 -5.53
N GLY A 99 -18.71 -13.37 -4.32
CA GLY A 99 -18.10 -12.85 -3.11
C GLY A 99 -16.75 -13.49 -2.80
N SER A 100 -16.68 -14.83 -2.89
CA SER A 100 -15.44 -15.56 -2.65
C SER A 100 -14.36 -15.23 -3.69
N ILE A 101 -14.73 -15.16 -4.97
CA ILE A 101 -13.83 -14.71 -6.05
C ILE A 101 -13.38 -13.25 -5.81
N SER A 102 -14.28 -12.43 -5.28
CA SER A 102 -13.99 -11.04 -4.92
C SER A 102 -12.96 -10.94 -3.79
N ASP A 103 -13.03 -11.82 -2.79
CA ASP A 103 -12.06 -11.84 -1.70
C ASP A 103 -10.68 -12.31 -2.14
N TRP A 104 -10.62 -13.35 -2.97
CA TRP A 104 -9.36 -13.85 -3.53
C TRP A 104 -8.66 -12.84 -4.43
N GLY A 105 -9.40 -12.15 -5.30
CA GLY A 105 -8.78 -11.13 -6.16
C GLY A 105 -8.28 -9.92 -5.35
N ARG A 106 -9.05 -9.45 -4.35
CA ARG A 106 -8.58 -8.43 -3.40
C ARG A 106 -7.31 -8.86 -2.68
N PHE A 107 -7.25 -10.12 -2.23
CA PHE A 107 -6.06 -10.69 -1.59
C PHE A 107 -4.82 -10.67 -2.49
N LEU A 108 -4.95 -11.12 -3.74
CA LEU A 108 -3.84 -11.12 -4.70
C LEU A 108 -3.33 -9.71 -5.02
N LEU A 109 -4.23 -8.74 -5.16
CA LEU A 109 -3.86 -7.33 -5.38
C LEU A 109 -3.13 -6.74 -4.17
N SER A 110 -3.65 -7.04 -2.98
CA SER A 110 -3.04 -6.73 -1.67
C SER A 110 -1.59 -7.27 -1.57
N LEU A 111 -1.36 -8.48 -2.05
CA LEU A 111 -0.04 -9.13 -2.08
C LEU A 111 0.94 -8.36 -2.99
N ILE A 112 0.50 -7.97 -4.19
CA ILE A 112 1.33 -7.18 -5.12
C ILE A 112 1.78 -5.86 -4.47
N VAL A 113 0.85 -5.15 -3.82
CA VAL A 113 1.15 -3.89 -3.12
C VAL A 113 2.15 -4.10 -1.98
N THR A 114 1.93 -5.15 -1.18
CA THR A 114 2.81 -5.51 -0.06
C THR A 114 4.25 -5.74 -0.55
N VAL A 115 4.42 -6.55 -1.60
CA VAL A 115 5.75 -6.81 -2.17
C VAL A 115 6.38 -5.53 -2.69
N HIS A 116 5.61 -4.69 -3.38
CA HIS A 116 6.10 -3.43 -3.92
C HIS A 116 6.62 -2.50 -2.82
N LEU A 117 5.91 -2.37 -1.70
CA LEU A 117 6.33 -1.58 -0.55
C LEU A 117 7.60 -2.15 0.11
N THR A 118 7.70 -3.47 0.26
CA THR A 118 8.90 -4.13 0.78
C THR A 118 10.12 -3.82 -0.09
N ILE A 119 10.01 -3.99 -1.42
CA ILE A 119 11.13 -3.72 -2.33
C ILE A 119 11.54 -2.24 -2.25
N LEU A 120 10.57 -1.31 -2.19
CA LEU A 120 10.87 0.12 -2.05
C LEU A 120 11.61 0.44 -0.73
N SER A 121 11.19 -0.15 0.39
CA SER A 121 11.88 0.02 1.66
C SER A 121 13.30 -0.52 1.63
N LEU A 122 13.50 -1.72 1.08
CA LEU A 122 14.82 -2.34 0.98
C LEU A 122 15.77 -1.52 0.09
N LEU A 123 15.27 -0.99 -1.03
CA LEU A 123 16.04 -0.14 -1.93
C LEU A 123 16.48 1.17 -1.25
N ALA A 124 15.60 1.77 -0.44
CA ALA A 124 15.93 2.99 0.30
C ALA A 124 17.05 2.72 1.33
N ILE A 125 16.95 1.61 2.06
CA ILE A 125 17.99 1.17 3.01
C ILE A 125 19.30 0.89 2.27
N GLN A 126 19.26 0.14 1.16
CA GLN A 126 20.42 -0.13 0.32
C GLN A 126 21.14 1.16 -0.09
N ARG A 127 20.41 2.16 -0.56
CA ARG A 127 21.00 3.44 -0.99
C ARG A 127 21.61 4.22 0.17
N PHE A 128 20.94 4.22 1.32
CA PHE A 128 21.47 4.83 2.53
C PHE A 128 22.81 4.19 2.95
N LEU A 129 22.86 2.85 2.97
CA LEU A 129 24.07 2.11 3.30
C LEU A 129 25.21 2.38 2.32
N LEU A 130 24.95 2.32 1.01
CA LEU A 130 25.96 2.62 -0.01
C LEU A 130 26.49 4.05 0.07
N TYR A 131 25.63 5.01 0.41
CA TYR A 131 26.01 6.42 0.48
C TYR A 131 26.86 6.75 1.72
N PHE A 132 26.47 6.28 2.91
CA PHE A 132 27.15 6.62 4.16
C PHE A 132 28.24 5.63 4.55
N TYR A 133 28.18 4.39 4.05
CA TYR A 133 29.05 3.31 4.48
C TYR A 133 29.60 2.53 3.28
N GLN A 134 30.60 3.11 2.62
CA GLN A 134 31.29 2.52 1.47
C GLN A 134 31.86 1.11 1.75
N ARG A 135 32.11 0.76 3.02
CA ARG A 135 32.49 -0.60 3.46
C ARG A 135 31.46 -1.67 3.04
N PHE A 136 30.19 -1.33 2.93
CA PHE A 136 29.14 -2.27 2.51
C PHE A 136 28.99 -2.38 1.00
N GLU A 137 29.77 -1.62 0.20
CA GLU A 137 29.69 -1.62 -1.26
C GLU A 137 29.75 -3.04 -1.82
N LYS A 138 30.75 -3.85 -1.43
CA LYS A 138 30.91 -5.24 -1.90
C LYS A 138 29.72 -6.17 -1.58
N TYR A 139 28.97 -5.90 -0.50
CA TYR A 139 27.83 -6.73 -0.08
C TYR A 139 26.50 -6.24 -0.65
N VAL A 140 26.41 -4.95 -0.93
CA VAL A 140 25.16 -4.26 -1.27
C VAL A 140 25.13 -3.83 -2.74
N THR A 141 26.23 -3.87 -3.49
CA THR A 141 26.25 -3.68 -4.94
C THR A 141 25.57 -4.84 -5.64
N LEU A 142 24.31 -4.62 -6.03
CA LEU A 142 23.55 -5.59 -6.80
C LEU A 142 23.83 -5.41 -8.28
N THR A 143 24.43 -6.43 -8.91
CA THR A 143 24.47 -6.53 -10.37
C THR A 143 23.06 -6.79 -10.91
N LYS A 144 22.78 -6.41 -12.17
CA LYS A 144 21.44 -6.57 -12.78
C LYS A 144 20.87 -7.99 -12.64
N ARG A 145 21.72 -9.03 -12.75
CA ARG A 145 21.35 -10.44 -12.57
C ARG A 145 20.97 -10.76 -11.12
N ASN A 146 21.78 -10.29 -10.16
CA ASN A 146 21.53 -10.52 -8.73
C ASN A 146 20.31 -9.74 -8.24
N THR A 147 20.04 -8.54 -8.80
CA THR A 147 18.82 -7.78 -8.52
C THR A 147 17.57 -8.54 -8.92
N ASN A 148 17.53 -9.10 -10.14
CA ASN A 148 16.36 -9.85 -10.59
C ASN A 148 16.13 -11.12 -9.77
N PHE A 149 17.20 -11.83 -9.40
CA PHE A 149 17.12 -12.99 -8.52
C PHE A 149 16.62 -12.62 -7.11
N LEU A 150 17.17 -11.56 -6.52
CA LEU A 150 16.74 -11.04 -5.22
C LEU A 150 15.27 -10.63 -5.24
N LEU A 151 14.84 -9.91 -6.30
CA LEU A 151 13.44 -9.52 -6.48
C LEU A 151 12.56 -10.78 -6.55
N ALA A 152 12.86 -11.73 -7.42
CA ALA A 152 12.09 -12.97 -7.56
C ALA A 152 12.00 -13.74 -6.23
N PHE A 153 13.10 -13.83 -5.49
CA PHE A 153 13.15 -14.46 -4.18
C PHE A 153 12.26 -13.75 -3.15
N LEU A 154 12.28 -12.40 -3.12
CA LEU A 154 11.41 -11.61 -2.25
C LEU A 154 9.93 -11.78 -2.61
N TYR A 155 9.59 -11.79 -3.90
CA TYR A 155 8.23 -12.10 -4.36
C TYR A 155 7.79 -13.46 -3.85
N LEU A 156 8.64 -14.48 -3.97
CA LEU A 156 8.34 -15.85 -3.53
C LEU A 156 8.13 -15.94 -2.01
N ILE A 157 8.99 -15.34 -1.19
CA ILE A 157 8.86 -15.38 0.27
C ILE A 157 7.56 -14.72 0.72
N VAL A 158 7.30 -13.49 0.28
CA VAL A 158 6.09 -12.74 0.70
C VAL A 158 4.83 -13.44 0.19
N PHE A 159 4.90 -14.06 -0.98
CA PHE A 159 3.80 -14.85 -1.53
C PHE A 159 3.50 -16.08 -0.67
N LEU A 160 4.51 -16.88 -0.35
CA LEU A 160 4.35 -18.07 0.50
C LEU A 160 3.84 -17.70 1.90
N GLU A 161 4.42 -16.68 2.55
CA GLU A 161 3.96 -16.20 3.85
C GLU A 161 2.48 -15.79 3.80
N SER A 162 2.07 -15.05 2.77
CA SER A 162 0.69 -14.60 2.63
C SER A 162 -0.30 -15.74 2.40
N ILE A 163 0.08 -16.79 1.65
CA ILE A 163 -0.75 -17.98 1.43
C ILE A 163 -0.88 -18.79 2.72
N ILE A 164 0.22 -19.05 3.42
CA ILE A 164 0.21 -19.83 4.67
C ILE A 164 -0.68 -19.15 5.71
N VAL A 165 -0.55 -17.83 5.85
CA VAL A 165 -1.39 -17.04 6.75
C VAL A 165 -2.86 -17.13 6.37
N LYS A 166 -3.21 -16.96 5.09
CA LYS A 166 -4.59 -17.05 4.62
C LYS A 166 -5.17 -18.43 4.92
N ALA A 167 -4.45 -19.50 4.56
CA ALA A 167 -4.87 -20.87 4.79
C ALA A 167 -5.06 -21.18 6.28
N TYR A 168 -4.16 -20.67 7.14
CA TYR A 168 -4.27 -20.82 8.59
C TYR A 168 -5.54 -20.16 9.15
N PHE A 169 -5.85 -18.93 8.72
CA PHE A 169 -7.05 -18.23 9.20
C PHE A 169 -8.33 -18.77 8.60
N ASP A 170 -8.30 -19.27 7.36
CA ASP A 170 -9.45 -19.96 6.75
C ASP A 170 -9.76 -21.28 7.46
N PHE A 171 -8.73 -22.01 7.89
CA PHE A 171 -8.88 -23.26 8.64
C PHE A 171 -9.45 -23.04 10.05
N ILE A 172 -8.97 -22.02 10.76
CA ILE A 172 -9.44 -21.72 12.12
C ILE A 172 -10.86 -21.14 12.12
N GLY A 173 -11.24 -20.48 11.04
CA GLY A 173 -12.54 -19.86 10.88
C GLY A 173 -12.72 -18.59 11.75
N PRO A 174 -13.81 -17.84 11.50
CA PRO A 174 -14.19 -16.72 12.36
C PRO A 174 -14.70 -17.22 13.71
N TYR A 175 -14.67 -16.36 14.73
CA TYR A 175 -15.34 -16.60 16.01
C TYR A 175 -16.38 -15.52 16.26
N THR A 176 -17.42 -15.86 16.99
CA THR A 176 -18.46 -14.93 17.43
C THR A 176 -18.11 -14.37 18.79
N ILE A 177 -18.31 -13.07 18.96
CA ILE A 177 -18.34 -12.41 20.27
C ILE A 177 -19.77 -11.97 20.50
N ASP A 178 -20.36 -12.47 21.58
CA ASP A 178 -21.67 -12.01 22.04
C ASP A 178 -21.46 -10.74 22.86
N ILE A 179 -21.91 -9.61 22.33
CA ILE A 179 -21.88 -8.34 23.04
C ILE A 179 -23.28 -8.12 23.61
N ASP A 180 -23.36 -8.11 24.94
CA ASP A 180 -24.60 -7.80 25.65
C ASP A 180 -24.84 -6.29 25.61
N VAL A 181 -25.80 -5.87 24.76
CA VAL A 181 -26.23 -4.47 24.64
C VAL A 181 -27.63 -4.34 25.26
N GLY A 182 -27.76 -4.75 26.53
CA GLY A 182 -28.97 -4.60 27.32
C GLY A 182 -30.08 -5.58 26.93
N GLU A 183 -30.97 -5.19 26.01
CA GLU A 183 -32.16 -5.98 25.63
C GLU A 183 -31.95 -6.87 24.39
N LYS A 184 -30.78 -6.77 23.74
CA LYS A 184 -30.42 -7.58 22.56
C LYS A 184 -28.98 -8.08 22.66
N ILE A 185 -28.80 -9.38 22.39
CA ILE A 185 -27.49 -9.98 22.16
C ILE A 185 -27.12 -9.69 20.71
N GLU A 186 -26.13 -8.81 20.49
CA GLU A 186 -25.52 -8.64 19.18
C GLU A 186 -24.37 -9.63 19.01
N VAL A 187 -24.54 -10.57 18.08
CA VAL A 187 -23.49 -11.51 17.70
C VAL A 187 -22.57 -10.83 16.69
N HIS A 188 -21.39 -10.39 17.13
CA HIS A 188 -20.37 -9.82 16.24
C HIS A 188 -19.44 -10.93 15.75
N ILE A 189 -19.44 -11.18 14.45
CA ILE A 189 -18.50 -12.10 13.81
C ILE A 189 -17.14 -11.38 13.71
N VAL A 190 -16.15 -11.85 14.46
CA VAL A 190 -14.81 -11.29 14.42
C VAL A 190 -13.91 -12.12 13.51
N ASN A 191 -13.49 -11.50 12.42
CA ASN A 191 -12.56 -12.09 11.47
C ASN A 191 -11.10 -11.85 11.92
N ARG A 192 -10.43 -12.89 12.43
CA ARG A 192 -9.02 -12.81 12.87
C ARG A 192 -8.09 -12.39 11.73
N TYR A 193 -8.42 -12.81 10.50
CA TYR A 193 -7.65 -12.50 9.32
C TYR A 193 -7.62 -11.00 9.04
N GLU A 194 -8.76 -10.30 9.16
CA GLU A 194 -8.85 -8.85 8.93
C GLU A 194 -8.01 -8.06 9.93
N LYS A 195 -8.04 -8.43 11.23
CA LYS A 195 -7.21 -7.79 12.25
C LYS A 195 -5.71 -8.00 11.98
N TYR A 196 -5.32 -9.23 11.61
CA TYR A 196 -3.93 -9.53 11.23
C TYR A 196 -3.49 -8.70 10.02
N ILE A 197 -4.31 -8.65 8.97
CA ILE A 197 -4.04 -7.86 7.76
C ILE A 197 -3.84 -6.38 8.12
N LEU A 198 -4.73 -5.81 8.94
CA LEU A 198 -4.63 -4.42 9.35
C LEU A 198 -3.29 -4.13 10.04
N PHE A 199 -2.88 -4.98 11.00
CA PHE A 199 -1.62 -4.83 11.70
C PHE A 199 -0.40 -5.02 10.78
N LYS A 200 -0.47 -6.00 9.89
CA LYS A 200 0.56 -6.24 8.85
C LYS A 200 0.73 -5.01 7.97
N TYR A 201 -0.37 -4.41 7.52
CA TYR A 201 -0.33 -3.19 6.73
C TYR A 201 0.22 -2.00 7.52
N LEU A 202 -0.22 -1.80 8.75
CA LEU A 202 0.31 -0.74 9.59
C LEU A 202 1.85 -0.86 9.71
N SER A 203 2.32 -2.08 9.95
CA SER A 203 3.75 -2.40 10.07
C SER A 203 4.51 -2.13 8.78
N ILE A 204 4.02 -2.60 7.63
CA ILE A 204 4.72 -2.41 6.36
C ILE A 204 4.75 -0.94 5.93
N TYR A 205 3.67 -0.20 6.15
CA TYR A 205 3.63 1.23 5.89
C TYR A 205 4.54 2.00 6.84
N ALA A 206 4.63 1.60 8.11
CA ALA A 206 5.57 2.19 9.06
C ALA A 206 7.02 1.97 8.61
N VAL A 207 7.38 0.75 8.21
CA VAL A 207 8.71 0.42 7.66
C VAL A 207 9.00 1.21 6.39
N PHE A 208 8.03 1.32 5.48
CA PHE A 208 8.16 2.10 4.25
C PHE A 208 8.40 3.59 4.54
N ILE A 209 7.66 4.18 5.49
CA ILE A 209 7.84 5.58 5.90
C ILE A 209 9.21 5.77 6.55
N ALA A 210 9.58 4.91 7.51
CA ALA A 210 10.88 4.96 8.17
C ALA A 210 12.04 4.87 7.15
N SER A 211 11.90 3.98 6.17
CA SER A 211 12.86 3.79 5.09
C SER A 211 12.88 5.00 4.14
N SER A 212 11.74 5.63 3.89
CA SER A 212 11.66 6.86 3.08
C SER A 212 12.36 8.04 3.76
N ILE A 213 12.32 8.12 5.10
CA ILE A 213 13.03 9.14 5.87
C ILE A 213 14.56 9.03 5.67
N LEU A 214 15.09 7.83 5.41
CA LEU A 214 16.52 7.64 5.12
C LEU A 214 16.98 8.37 3.84
N TYR A 215 16.07 8.79 2.96
CA TYR A 215 16.44 9.68 1.85
C TYR A 215 16.78 11.10 2.31
N VAL A 216 16.22 11.59 3.41
CA VAL A 216 16.47 12.94 3.94
C VAL A 216 17.96 13.17 4.27
N PRO A 217 18.65 12.30 5.04
CA PRO A 217 20.08 12.49 5.31
C PRO A 217 20.93 12.43 4.04
N ILE A 218 20.60 11.54 3.08
CA ILE A 218 21.26 11.49 1.77
C ILE A 218 21.14 12.83 1.04
N LEU A 219 19.99 13.49 1.12
CA LEU A 219 19.76 14.77 0.47
C LEU A 219 20.46 15.94 1.19
N LEU A 220 20.51 15.91 2.51
CA LEU A 220 21.22 16.90 3.32
C LEU A 220 22.74 16.82 3.11
N SER A 221 23.31 15.62 3.07
CA SER A 221 24.73 15.41 2.79
C SER A 221 25.09 15.86 1.37
N ILE A 222 24.26 15.58 0.37
CA ILE A 222 24.45 16.08 -1.00
C ILE A 222 24.40 17.61 -1.02
N ARG A 223 23.45 18.26 -0.34
CA ARG A 223 23.38 19.73 -0.24
C ARG A 223 24.61 20.32 0.46
N LYS A 224 25.13 19.65 1.49
CA LYS A 224 26.34 20.06 2.22
C LYS A 224 27.59 19.99 1.33
N HIS A 225 27.67 19.04 0.39
CA HIS A 225 28.80 18.87 -0.54
C HIS A 225 28.55 19.48 -1.94
N SER A 226 27.37 20.07 -2.18
CA SER A 226 26.94 20.71 -3.44
C SER A 226 27.69 22.02 -3.78
N ARG A 227 28.65 22.46 -2.98
CA ARG A 227 29.50 23.62 -3.33
C ARG A 227 30.49 23.30 -4.46
N LEU A 228 30.67 22.01 -4.80
CA LEU A 228 31.47 21.57 -5.94
C LEU A 228 30.56 21.45 -7.19
N GLN A 229 30.77 22.34 -8.16
CA GLN A 229 29.94 22.57 -9.35
C GLN A 229 29.73 21.34 -10.26
N SER A 230 30.46 20.24 -10.09
CA SER A 230 30.38 19.04 -10.93
C SER A 230 29.14 18.17 -10.68
N VAL A 231 28.51 18.24 -9.50
CA VAL A 231 27.39 17.37 -9.09
C VAL A 231 26.02 17.84 -9.62
N VAL A 232 25.93 19.07 -10.13
CA VAL A 232 24.66 19.69 -10.55
C VAL A 232 24.14 19.14 -11.89
N LYS A 233 24.99 18.54 -12.73
CA LYS A 233 24.68 18.31 -14.16
C LYS A 233 23.89 17.02 -14.48
N ASN A 234 23.71 16.08 -13.56
CA ASN A 234 22.98 14.82 -13.79
C ASN A 234 21.93 14.56 -12.69
N ARG A 235 20.67 15.01 -12.85
CA ARG A 235 19.63 14.84 -11.81
C ARG A 235 18.38 14.04 -12.24
N PRO A 236 18.36 12.72 -12.01
CA PRO A 236 17.12 11.93 -11.92
C PRO A 236 16.51 11.85 -10.50
N HIS A 237 17.29 12.20 -9.47
CA HIS A 237 16.95 11.97 -8.05
C HIS A 237 16.05 13.03 -7.38
N GLN A 238 15.75 14.15 -8.06
CA GLN A 238 14.78 15.13 -7.55
C GLN A 238 13.35 14.59 -7.53
N TYR A 239 13.07 13.56 -8.32
CA TYR A 239 11.72 13.04 -8.50
C TYR A 239 11.24 12.16 -7.35
N ILE A 240 12.11 11.30 -6.83
CA ILE A 240 11.85 10.49 -5.64
C ILE A 240 11.58 11.40 -4.43
N LEU A 241 12.22 12.57 -4.39
CA LEU A 241 12.01 13.59 -3.36
C LEU A 241 10.61 14.24 -3.48
N TYR A 242 10.22 14.71 -4.67
CA TYR A 242 8.85 15.25 -4.84
C TYR A 242 7.78 14.18 -4.61
N GLN A 243 8.02 12.94 -5.03
CA GLN A 243 7.09 11.83 -4.83
C GLN A 243 6.90 11.47 -3.33
N THR A 244 7.99 11.47 -2.55
CA THR A 244 7.93 11.21 -1.11
C THR A 244 7.37 12.40 -0.33
N LEU A 245 7.70 13.63 -0.73
CA LEU A 245 7.24 14.86 -0.08
C LEU A 245 5.74 15.10 -0.35
N LEU A 246 5.26 14.81 -1.57
CA LEU A 246 3.83 14.76 -1.88
C LEU A 246 3.11 13.68 -1.06
N GLY A 247 3.69 12.47 -0.92
CA GLY A 247 3.11 11.40 -0.11
C GLY A 247 2.98 11.75 1.38
N VAL A 248 3.95 12.46 1.95
CA VAL A 248 3.94 12.92 3.34
C VAL A 248 2.95 14.07 3.56
N ILE A 249 2.91 15.07 2.67
CA ILE A 249 1.93 16.16 2.72
C ILE A 249 0.51 15.60 2.62
N PHE A 250 0.29 14.66 1.70
CA PHE A 250 -0.98 14.00 1.49
C PHE A 250 -1.47 13.24 2.74
N LYS A 251 -0.56 12.56 3.45
CA LYS A 251 -0.90 11.85 4.68
C LYS A 251 -1.09 12.79 5.88
N TYR A 252 -0.38 13.92 5.93
CA TYR A 252 -0.58 14.97 6.94
C TYR A 252 -1.98 15.62 6.84
N PHE A 253 -2.44 15.93 5.63
CA PHE A 253 -3.81 16.42 5.42
C PHE A 253 -4.88 15.36 5.73
N SER A 254 -4.57 14.07 5.53
CA SER A 254 -5.47 12.96 5.90
C SER A 254 -5.52 12.73 7.42
N LEU A 255 -4.41 12.94 8.15
CA LEU A 255 -4.34 12.76 9.61
C LEU A 255 -4.97 13.91 10.40
N LYS A 256 -5.01 15.13 9.82
CA LYS A 256 -5.68 16.28 10.44
C LYS A 256 -7.21 16.15 10.50
N LYS A 257 -7.76 15.05 9.98
CA LYS A 257 -9.19 14.70 9.97
C LYS A 257 -9.62 13.84 11.18
N PHE A 258 -8.75 13.66 12.16
CA PHE A 258 -8.99 12.92 13.40
C PHE A 258 -8.91 13.80 14.65
N HIS A 259 -9.34 15.05 14.55
CA HIS A 259 -9.60 15.90 15.71
C HIS A 259 -10.89 16.69 15.53
#